data_AF-A0A6N8AXQ2-F1
#
_entry.id   AF-A0A6N8AXQ2-F1
#
_cell.length_a   1.000
_cell.length_b   1.000
_cell.length_c   1.000
_cell.angle_alpha   90.00
_cell.angle_beta   90.00
_cell.angle_gamma   90.00
#
_symmetry.space_group_name_H-M   'P 1'
#
loop_
_entity.id
_entity.type
_entity.pdbx_description
1 polymer ?
#
loop_
_entity_poly.entity_id
_entity_poly.type
_entity_poly.pdbx_seq_one_letter_code
_entity_poly.pdbx_strand_id
1 'polypeptide(L)'
;MSASDHPSARPVALLARPGVARERLREAVLAAGGALVLEEDPGALDPAVLQALGPTMVLVALEPALEDALERLAPALEGPQLELMFEEAELAARREGWDAQRWTRHLAAKLHGHDQVLPPGQEEDALTLPEPGMPERPAERHADAPLQFHVEEAAQHLDEVPVDTLYAPPPAGHDRPEVLSFEELMAMVPARAEPAPAPAVPPELPPLADAQAPLAAGAPSLPGSFHSWSLLDDDAYVAPVAAPASAGEVAQAPADAADAIDTGGFSLVALESDAEAAAQGAVLLLAGIGGPDAVRRLLSALPEDFPLPVLVQMRLDGGRYANLVKQMSRVAVLPVALAEAGQALEGGNVYVLQDGVGVASQAGGLRFADDTAPVLQALAVERSAVVMLSGADPSLVPDALAFAERGGWVAGQSGDGCYDPEAASQLAVAGHPAGPPEYLAGELVQRSYG
;
A
#
# COMPACT_ATOMS: atom_id res chain seq x y z
N MET A 1 15.38 -27.17 41.85
CA MET A 1 13.94 -27.41 42.08
C MET A 1 13.24 -26.12 41.71
N SER A 2 12.71 -26.06 40.49
CA SER A 2 12.03 -24.88 39.96
C SER A 2 10.66 -24.74 40.62
N ALA A 3 10.40 -23.59 41.23
CA ALA A 3 9.06 -23.12 41.49
C ALA A 3 8.65 -22.27 40.29
N SER A 4 7.81 -22.82 39.43
CA SER A 4 7.13 -22.07 38.38
C SER A 4 6.08 -21.20 39.09
N ASP A 5 6.38 -19.91 39.30
CA ASP A 5 5.36 -18.91 39.56
C ASP A 5 4.50 -18.81 38.29
N HIS A 6 3.40 -19.56 38.24
CA HIS A 6 2.34 -19.24 37.31
C HIS A 6 1.66 -17.99 37.86
N PRO A 7 1.60 -16.86 37.10
CA PRO A 7 0.81 -15.72 37.51
C PRO A 7 -0.61 -16.22 37.78
N SER A 8 -1.18 -15.84 38.93
CA SER A 8 -2.51 -16.27 39.34
C SER A 8 -3.51 -15.96 38.24
N ALA A 9 -4.11 -16.99 37.64
CA ALA A 9 -5.05 -16.84 36.53
C ALA A 9 -6.20 -15.89 36.95
N ARG A 10 -6.40 -14.84 36.16
CA ARG A 10 -7.37 -13.78 36.46
C ARG A 10 -8.79 -14.34 36.37
N PRO A 11 -9.67 -14.19 37.38
CA PRO A 11 -11.03 -14.71 37.32
C PRO A 11 -11.88 -13.92 36.33
N VAL A 12 -12.48 -14.62 35.37
CA VAL A 12 -13.29 -14.12 34.26
C VAL A 12 -14.70 -14.70 34.32
N ALA A 13 -15.72 -13.86 34.19
CA ALA A 13 -17.09 -14.29 33.95
C ALA A 13 -17.45 -14.10 32.46
N LEU A 14 -17.96 -15.16 31.81
CA LEU A 14 -18.46 -15.12 30.45
C LEU A 14 -20.00 -15.05 30.45
N LEU A 15 -20.51 -13.96 29.89
CA LEU A 15 -21.93 -13.66 29.77
C LEU A 15 -22.34 -13.81 28.31
N ALA A 16 -22.93 -14.96 27.98
CA ALA A 16 -23.30 -15.31 26.61
C ALA A 16 -24.42 -16.36 26.59
N ARG A 17 -25.32 -16.26 25.60
CA ARG A 17 -26.36 -17.27 25.37
C ARG A 17 -25.75 -18.60 24.92
N PRO A 18 -26.40 -19.74 25.16
CA PRO A 18 -25.95 -21.03 24.64
C PRO A 18 -25.82 -21.01 23.11
N GLY A 19 -24.64 -21.33 22.58
CA GLY A 19 -24.38 -21.36 21.14
C GLY A 19 -22.88 -21.36 20.79
N VAL A 20 -22.58 -21.35 19.50
CA VAL A 20 -21.20 -21.40 18.97
C VAL A 20 -20.35 -20.23 19.47
N ALA A 21 -20.92 -19.02 19.54
CA ALA A 21 -20.24 -17.83 20.06
C ALA A 21 -19.71 -18.06 21.47
N ARG A 22 -20.55 -18.59 22.37
CA ARG A 22 -20.17 -18.90 23.76
C ARG A 22 -19.06 -19.93 23.82
N GLU A 23 -19.14 -20.99 23.02
CA GLU A 23 -18.10 -22.02 22.96
C GLU A 23 -16.75 -21.44 22.50
N ARG A 24 -16.76 -20.61 21.45
CA ARG A 24 -15.55 -19.94 20.94
C ARG A 24 -14.94 -18.98 21.92
N LEU A 25 -15.75 -18.14 22.58
CA LEU A 25 -15.28 -17.20 23.59
C LEU A 25 -14.72 -17.94 24.82
N ARG A 26 -15.37 -19.03 25.23
CA ARG A 26 -14.89 -19.92 26.30
C ARG A 26 -13.52 -20.52 25.97
N GLU A 27 -13.37 -21.10 24.78
CA GLU A 27 -12.10 -21.66 24.31
C GLU A 27 -10.99 -20.61 24.32
N ALA A 28 -11.27 -19.41 23.85
CA ALA A 28 -10.31 -18.33 23.79
C ALA A 28 -9.93 -17.79 25.17
N VAL A 29 -10.87 -17.64 26.11
CA VAL A 29 -10.55 -17.23 27.50
C VAL A 29 -9.62 -18.24 28.15
N LEU A 30 -9.89 -19.54 27.98
CA LEU A 30 -9.04 -20.61 28.50
C LEU A 30 -7.65 -20.60 27.84
N ALA A 31 -7.60 -20.44 26.51
CA ALA A 31 -6.35 -20.35 25.75
C ALA A 31 -5.53 -19.09 26.10
N ALA A 32 -6.21 -18.01 26.47
CA ALA A 32 -5.61 -16.76 26.92
C ALA A 32 -5.14 -16.79 28.39
N GLY A 33 -5.33 -17.90 29.11
CA GLY A 33 -4.90 -18.06 30.51
C GLY A 33 -5.86 -17.48 31.56
N GLY A 34 -7.10 -17.12 31.16
CA GLY A 34 -8.14 -16.68 32.09
C GLY A 34 -8.76 -17.84 32.87
N ALA A 35 -9.10 -17.61 34.14
CA ALA A 35 -9.83 -18.57 34.96
C ALA A 35 -11.34 -18.31 34.84
N LEU A 36 -12.06 -19.16 34.11
CA LEU A 36 -13.51 -19.02 33.96
C LEU A 36 -14.23 -19.38 35.27
N VAL A 37 -14.78 -18.37 35.96
CA VAL A 37 -15.50 -18.53 37.23
C VAL A 37 -17.01 -18.59 37.08
N LEU A 38 -17.53 -18.07 35.96
CA LEU A 38 -18.95 -18.08 35.63
C LEU A 38 -19.12 -18.16 34.12
N GLU A 39 -20.06 -19.00 33.67
CA GLU A 39 -20.49 -19.10 32.28
C GLU A 39 -22.01 -19.17 32.27
N GLU A 40 -22.69 -18.02 32.10
CA GLU A 40 -24.15 -17.95 32.19
C GLU A 40 -24.82 -17.13 31.08
N ASP A 41 -26.09 -17.45 30.81
CA ASP A 41 -26.94 -16.62 29.96
C ASP A 41 -27.36 -15.37 30.75
N PRO A 42 -27.09 -14.15 30.26
CA PRO A 42 -27.47 -12.94 30.95
C PRO A 42 -28.96 -12.87 31.28
N GLY A 43 -29.82 -13.45 30.43
CA GLY A 43 -31.26 -13.51 30.65
C GLY A 43 -31.67 -14.32 31.88
N ALA A 44 -30.90 -15.34 32.24
CA ALA A 44 -31.16 -16.22 33.38
C ALA A 44 -30.32 -15.88 34.63
N LEU A 45 -29.32 -15.00 34.48
CA LEU A 45 -28.37 -14.67 35.55
C LEU A 45 -28.97 -13.73 36.62
N ASP A 46 -28.86 -14.13 37.88
CA ASP A 46 -29.11 -13.27 39.04
C ASP A 46 -27.90 -12.33 39.31
N PRO A 47 -28.09 -10.99 39.36
CA PRO A 47 -27.01 -10.05 39.67
C PRO A 47 -26.25 -10.36 40.97
N ALA A 48 -26.94 -10.92 41.99
CA ALA A 48 -26.30 -11.26 43.26
C ALA A 48 -25.27 -12.39 43.13
N VAL A 49 -25.48 -13.33 42.20
CA VAL A 49 -24.56 -14.43 41.93
C VAL A 49 -23.26 -13.92 41.31
N LEU A 50 -23.37 -12.99 40.35
CA LEU A 50 -22.21 -12.36 39.71
C LEU A 50 -21.35 -11.62 40.74
N GLN A 51 -21.98 -10.86 41.64
CA GLN A 51 -21.30 -10.15 42.71
C GLN A 51 -20.64 -11.10 43.72
N ALA A 52 -21.32 -12.19 44.10
CA ALA A 52 -20.81 -13.16 45.06
C ALA A 52 -19.56 -13.91 44.57
N LEU A 53 -19.45 -14.14 43.24
CA LEU A 53 -18.29 -14.79 42.63
C LEU A 53 -17.08 -13.85 42.49
N GLY A 54 -17.30 -12.53 42.47
CA GLY A 54 -16.25 -11.52 42.43
C GLY A 54 -15.28 -11.65 41.24
N PRO A 55 -15.75 -11.73 39.99
CA PRO A 55 -14.86 -11.74 38.83
C PRO A 55 -14.11 -10.40 38.71
N THR A 56 -12.86 -10.45 38.29
CA THR A 56 -12.07 -9.24 37.95
C THR A 56 -12.32 -8.74 36.54
N MET A 57 -12.79 -9.60 35.64
CA MET A 57 -13.17 -9.23 34.28
C MET A 57 -14.48 -9.92 33.91
N VAL A 58 -15.35 -9.21 33.20
CA VAL A 58 -16.57 -9.76 32.61
C VAL A 58 -16.48 -9.61 31.10
N LEU A 59 -16.58 -10.73 30.38
CA LEU A 59 -16.66 -10.77 28.92
C LEU A 59 -18.11 -11.00 28.51
N VAL A 60 -18.68 -10.07 27.76
CA VAL A 60 -20.08 -10.08 27.31
C VAL A 60 -20.13 -10.31 25.81
N ALA A 61 -20.84 -11.36 25.38
CA ALA A 61 -21.17 -11.58 23.97
C ALA A 61 -22.41 -10.74 23.62
N LEU A 62 -22.22 -9.64 22.90
CA LEU A 62 -23.28 -8.72 22.47
C LEU A 62 -24.17 -9.36 21.40
N GLU A 63 -25.47 -9.36 21.68
CA GLU A 63 -26.57 -9.71 20.76
C GLU A 63 -27.76 -8.78 21.04
N PRO A 64 -28.61 -8.44 20.05
CA PRO A 64 -29.81 -7.64 20.28
C PRO A 64 -30.76 -8.23 21.34
N ALA A 65 -30.79 -9.56 21.47
CA ALA A 65 -31.62 -10.26 22.44
C ALA A 65 -31.17 -10.06 23.91
N LEU A 66 -30.00 -9.45 24.14
CA LEU A 66 -29.41 -9.28 25.48
C LEU A 66 -29.63 -7.89 26.08
N GLU A 67 -30.20 -6.94 25.34
CA GLU A 67 -30.38 -5.54 25.78
C GLU A 67 -31.08 -5.44 27.14
N ASP A 68 -32.28 -6.02 27.26
CA ASP A 68 -33.06 -6.01 28.52
C ASP A 68 -32.33 -6.70 29.68
N ALA A 69 -31.56 -7.75 29.38
CA ALA A 69 -30.80 -8.49 30.39
C ALA A 69 -29.59 -7.68 30.89
N LEU A 70 -28.90 -6.96 29.99
CA LEU A 70 -27.78 -6.11 30.34
C LEU A 70 -28.22 -4.86 31.11
N GLU A 71 -29.36 -4.26 30.78
CA GLU A 71 -29.94 -3.16 31.57
C GLU A 71 -30.22 -3.60 33.01
N ARG A 72 -30.78 -4.79 33.20
CA ARG A 72 -31.02 -5.38 34.53
C ARG A 72 -29.72 -5.69 35.29
N LEU A 73 -28.67 -6.08 34.58
CA LEU A 73 -27.36 -6.42 35.18
C LEU A 73 -26.44 -5.19 35.36
N ALA A 74 -26.76 -4.04 34.77
CA ALA A 74 -25.93 -2.83 34.79
C ALA A 74 -25.44 -2.44 36.20
N PRO A 75 -26.27 -2.44 37.27
CA PRO A 75 -25.79 -2.09 38.61
C PRO A 75 -24.72 -3.03 39.17
N ALA A 76 -24.66 -4.28 38.69
CA ALA A 76 -23.63 -5.25 39.07
C ALA A 76 -22.38 -5.15 38.18
N LEU A 77 -22.51 -4.67 36.94
CA LEU A 77 -21.41 -4.52 35.98
C LEU A 77 -20.64 -3.20 36.16
N GLU A 78 -21.29 -2.15 36.68
CA GLU A 78 -20.69 -0.82 36.93
C GLU A 78 -19.77 -0.75 38.17
N GLY A 79 -19.43 -1.89 38.76
CA GLY A 79 -18.54 -1.94 39.93
C GLY A 79 -17.13 -1.42 39.59
N PRO A 80 -16.52 -0.54 40.41
CA PRO A 80 -15.23 0.12 40.10
C PRO A 80 -14.01 -0.83 40.06
N GLN A 81 -14.20 -2.10 40.41
CA GLN A 81 -13.14 -3.12 40.45
C GLN A 81 -13.23 -4.10 39.27
N LEU A 82 -14.23 -3.92 38.39
CA LEU A 82 -14.59 -4.87 37.35
C LEU A 82 -14.20 -4.30 35.98
N GLU A 83 -13.42 -5.06 35.23
CA GLU A 83 -13.08 -4.74 33.84
C GLU A 83 -14.13 -5.35 32.92
N LEU A 84 -14.85 -4.53 32.15
CA LEU A 84 -15.91 -4.97 31.26
C LEU A 84 -15.41 -5.01 29.82
N MET A 85 -15.50 -6.17 29.17
CA MET A 85 -15.13 -6.37 27.77
C MET A 85 -16.35 -6.86 26.99
N PHE A 86 -16.56 -6.27 25.82
CA PHE A 86 -17.65 -6.61 24.93
C PHE A 86 -17.12 -7.23 23.65
N GLU A 87 -17.83 -8.22 23.13
CA GLU A 87 -17.54 -8.84 21.84
C GLU A 87 -18.84 -9.19 21.12
N GLU A 88 -18.93 -8.97 19.81
CA GLU A 88 -20.12 -9.35 19.04
C GLU A 88 -20.24 -10.88 18.92
N ALA A 89 -21.41 -11.44 19.29
CA ALA A 89 -21.57 -12.89 19.31
C ALA A 89 -21.52 -13.52 17.90
N GLU A 90 -22.09 -12.87 16.90
CA GLU A 90 -22.06 -13.36 15.51
C GLU A 90 -20.63 -13.38 14.96
N LEU A 91 -19.86 -12.35 15.28
CA LEU A 91 -18.47 -12.23 14.87
C LEU A 91 -17.62 -13.29 15.61
N ALA A 92 -17.81 -13.46 16.91
CA ALA A 92 -17.15 -14.50 17.69
C ALA A 92 -17.45 -15.92 17.18
N ALA A 93 -18.68 -16.17 16.72
CA ALA A 93 -19.07 -17.48 16.17
C ALA A 93 -18.42 -17.79 14.82
N ARG A 94 -18.22 -16.78 13.97
CA ARG A 94 -17.66 -16.92 12.61
C ARG A 94 -16.13 -16.89 12.58
N ARG A 95 -15.46 -16.52 13.69
CA ARG A 95 -14.00 -16.42 13.76
C ARG A 95 -13.32 -17.78 13.66
N GLU A 96 -12.37 -17.87 12.72
CA GLU A 96 -11.57 -19.07 12.49
C GLU A 96 -10.10 -18.74 12.19
N GLY A 97 -9.25 -19.76 12.26
CA GLY A 97 -7.86 -19.70 11.82
C GLY A 97 -7.05 -18.56 12.44
N TRP A 98 -6.45 -17.74 11.58
CA TRP A 98 -5.55 -16.66 11.98
C TRP A 98 -6.25 -15.59 12.83
N ASP A 99 -7.52 -15.26 12.51
CA ASP A 99 -8.24 -14.22 13.23
C ASP A 99 -8.58 -14.66 14.67
N ALA A 100 -8.96 -15.93 14.85
CA ALA A 100 -9.18 -16.50 16.18
C ALA A 100 -7.90 -16.49 17.05
N GLN A 101 -6.74 -16.83 16.46
CA GLN A 101 -5.45 -16.82 17.18
C GLN A 101 -4.99 -15.41 17.53
N ARG A 102 -5.13 -14.47 16.59
CA ARG A 102 -4.86 -13.06 16.82
C ARG A 102 -5.71 -12.55 17.98
N TRP A 103 -7.02 -12.74 17.90
CA TRP A 103 -7.95 -12.27 18.93
C TRP A 103 -7.65 -12.88 20.30
N THR A 104 -7.36 -14.19 20.37
CA THR A 104 -6.91 -14.86 21.62
C THR A 104 -5.69 -14.18 22.23
N ARG A 105 -4.70 -13.78 21.41
CA ARG A 105 -3.51 -13.08 21.89
C ARG A 105 -3.81 -11.66 22.37
N HIS A 106 -4.69 -10.94 21.68
CA HIS A 106 -5.19 -9.64 22.16
C HIS A 106 -6.00 -9.76 23.45
N LEU A 107 -6.79 -10.83 23.60
CA LEU A 107 -7.52 -11.14 24.82
C LEU A 107 -6.55 -11.44 25.97
N ALA A 108 -5.49 -12.22 25.73
CA ALA A 108 -4.45 -12.48 26.72
C ALA A 108 -3.76 -11.19 27.19
N ALA A 109 -3.43 -10.30 26.25
CA ALA A 109 -2.87 -8.98 26.54
C ALA A 109 -3.77 -8.13 27.44
N LYS A 110 -5.08 -8.06 27.13
CA LYS A 110 -6.06 -7.35 27.97
C LYS A 110 -6.23 -8.01 29.34
N LEU A 111 -6.35 -9.34 29.38
CA LEU A 111 -6.48 -10.09 30.64
C LEU A 111 -5.30 -9.83 31.58
N HIS A 112 -4.08 -9.74 31.05
CA HIS A 112 -2.87 -9.56 31.86
C HIS A 112 -2.42 -8.10 31.98
N GLY A 113 -3.11 -7.15 31.33
CA GLY A 113 -2.79 -5.72 31.38
C GLY A 113 -1.46 -5.36 30.73
N HIS A 114 -1.07 -6.06 29.66
CA HIS A 114 0.13 -5.77 28.88
C HIS A 114 -0.20 -5.58 27.40
N ASP A 115 0.58 -4.79 26.67
CA ASP A 115 0.33 -4.51 25.25
C ASP A 115 0.99 -5.52 24.29
N GLN A 116 1.62 -6.57 24.83
CA GLN A 116 2.33 -7.56 24.03
C GLN A 116 1.37 -8.50 23.28
N VAL A 117 1.13 -8.15 22.02
CA VAL A 117 0.20 -8.84 21.11
C VAL A 117 0.91 -9.37 19.88
N LEU A 118 2.21 -9.68 19.97
CA LEU A 118 2.98 -10.26 18.87
C LEU A 118 3.29 -11.74 19.15
N PRO A 119 3.37 -12.59 18.11
CA PRO A 119 3.76 -13.97 18.31
C PRO A 119 5.20 -14.04 18.83
N PRO A 120 5.55 -15.09 19.60
CA PRO A 120 6.93 -15.27 20.07
C PRO A 120 7.91 -15.24 18.88
N GLY A 121 8.94 -14.39 18.96
CA GLY A 121 9.91 -14.12 17.88
C GLY A 121 9.63 -12.88 17.02
N GLN A 122 8.52 -12.17 17.26
CA GLN A 122 8.27 -10.82 16.73
C GLN A 122 8.09 -9.78 17.84
N GLU A 123 8.49 -10.12 19.07
CA GLU A 123 8.78 -9.08 20.06
C GLU A 123 9.73 -8.09 19.38
N GLU A 124 9.56 -6.78 19.60
CA GLU A 124 10.61 -5.82 19.27
C GLU A 124 11.80 -6.22 20.15
N ASP A 125 12.54 -7.16 19.62
CA ASP A 125 13.77 -7.66 20.11
C ASP A 125 14.62 -6.40 19.94
N ALA A 126 14.75 -5.64 21.04
CA ALA A 126 15.83 -4.69 21.24
C ALA A 126 17.13 -5.51 21.29
N LEU A 127 17.36 -6.30 20.24
CA LEU A 127 18.61 -6.83 19.85
C LEU A 127 19.43 -5.58 19.63
N THR A 128 20.29 -5.28 20.58
CA THR A 128 21.67 -4.91 20.28
C THR A 128 22.19 -5.91 19.26
N LEU A 129 21.77 -5.77 18.00
CA LEU A 129 22.42 -6.38 16.87
C LEU A 129 23.83 -5.80 16.92
N PRO A 130 24.88 -6.60 17.11
CA PRO A 130 26.22 -6.11 16.88
C PRO A 130 26.25 -5.70 15.41
N GLU A 131 26.24 -4.39 15.16
CA GLU A 131 26.43 -3.88 13.82
C GLU A 131 27.76 -4.43 13.31
N PRO A 132 27.78 -5.17 12.18
CA PRO A 132 29.03 -5.52 11.54
C PRO A 132 29.80 -4.21 11.33
N GLY A 133 30.95 -4.07 11.99
CA GLY A 133 31.73 -2.84 11.94
C GLY A 133 31.93 -2.41 10.49
N MET A 134 31.76 -1.11 10.24
CA MET A 134 31.89 -0.54 8.90
C MET A 134 33.22 -1.02 8.28
N PRO A 135 33.22 -1.60 7.07
CA PRO A 135 34.45 -2.08 6.47
C PRO A 135 35.43 -0.92 6.30
N GLU A 136 36.69 -1.18 6.64
CA GLU A 136 37.78 -0.21 6.57
C GLU A 136 37.82 0.42 5.17
N ARG A 137 37.69 1.74 5.13
CA ARG A 137 37.61 2.53 3.90
C ARG A 137 38.95 2.44 3.16
N PRO A 138 38.97 2.50 1.82
CA PRO A 138 40.22 2.55 1.07
C PRO A 138 41.16 3.67 1.54
N ALA A 139 40.62 4.82 1.97
CA ALA A 139 41.41 5.93 2.52
C ALA A 139 42.11 5.58 3.85
N GLU A 140 41.48 4.74 4.69
CA GLU A 140 42.04 4.30 5.99
C GLU A 140 43.13 3.26 5.76
N ARG A 141 42.91 2.33 4.82
CA ARG A 141 43.90 1.31 4.42
C ARG A 141 45.19 1.89 3.82
N HIS A 142 45.10 3.08 3.22
CA HIS A 142 46.22 3.76 2.56
C HIS A 142 46.75 4.96 3.36
N ALA A 143 46.39 5.08 4.64
CA ALA A 143 46.84 6.19 5.49
C ALA A 143 48.37 6.32 5.58
N ASP A 144 49.09 5.19 5.54
CA ASP A 144 50.56 5.15 5.58
C ASP A 144 51.21 5.18 4.18
N ALA A 145 50.42 5.32 3.12
CA ALA A 145 50.88 5.37 1.72
C ALA A 145 50.31 6.59 0.98
N PRO A 146 50.62 7.82 1.42
CA PRO A 146 50.11 9.03 0.76
C PRO A 146 50.69 9.16 -0.65
N LEU A 147 49.80 9.15 -1.65
CA LEU A 147 50.17 9.32 -3.06
C LEU A 147 50.73 10.72 -3.38
N GLN A 148 50.53 11.68 -2.48
CA GLN A 148 50.92 13.08 -2.68
C GLN A 148 52.41 13.24 -2.98
N PHE A 149 53.28 12.45 -2.33
CA PHE A 149 54.71 12.46 -2.60
C PHE A 149 55.02 12.08 -4.06
N HIS A 150 54.36 11.04 -4.58
CA HIS A 150 54.55 10.59 -5.96
C HIS A 150 53.93 11.55 -6.99
N VAL A 151 52.85 12.23 -6.62
CA VAL A 151 52.24 13.27 -7.47
C VAL A 151 53.15 14.50 -7.57
N GLU A 152 53.74 14.93 -6.47
CA GLU A 152 54.71 16.04 -6.44
C GLU A 152 56.00 15.68 -7.17
N GLU A 153 56.50 14.46 -7.02
CA GLU A 153 57.63 13.93 -7.77
C GLU A 153 57.32 13.88 -9.28
N ALA A 154 56.15 13.35 -9.67
CA ALA A 154 55.73 13.30 -11.07
C ALA A 154 55.59 14.71 -11.69
N ALA A 155 55.13 15.69 -10.93
CA ALA A 155 55.04 17.08 -11.39
C ALA A 155 56.42 17.71 -11.61
N GLN A 156 57.43 17.36 -10.81
CA GLN A 156 58.81 17.84 -10.97
C GLN A 156 59.49 17.23 -12.20
N HIS A 157 59.16 15.98 -12.53
CA HIS A 157 59.74 15.26 -13.67
C HIS A 157 58.90 15.35 -14.95
N LEU A 158 57.83 16.17 -14.96
CA LEU A 158 56.92 16.34 -16.09
C LEU A 158 57.68 16.71 -17.39
N ASP A 159 58.67 17.60 -17.28
CA ASP A 159 59.46 18.10 -18.41
C ASP A 159 60.49 17.07 -18.94
N GLU A 160 60.75 16.00 -18.18
CA GLU A 160 61.68 14.94 -18.54
C GLU A 160 61.00 13.76 -19.25
N VAL A 161 59.67 13.68 -19.14
CA VAL A 161 58.87 12.68 -19.87
C VAL A 161 58.89 13.07 -21.35
N PRO A 162 59.39 12.19 -22.26
CA PRO A 162 59.32 12.45 -23.68
C PRO A 162 57.87 12.66 -24.08
N VAL A 163 57.52 13.88 -24.47
CA VAL A 163 56.25 14.14 -25.14
C VAL A 163 56.26 13.32 -26.43
N ASP A 164 55.43 12.30 -26.46
CA ASP A 164 55.18 11.54 -27.67
C ASP A 164 54.59 12.55 -28.67
N THR A 165 55.40 13.02 -29.62
CA THR A 165 55.01 14.04 -30.61
C THR A 165 53.87 13.58 -31.52
N LEU A 166 53.38 12.36 -31.31
CA LEU A 166 52.18 11.79 -31.90
C LEU A 166 50.89 12.37 -31.32
N TYR A 167 50.93 12.99 -30.12
CA TYR A 167 49.79 13.69 -29.57
C TYR A 167 50.02 15.20 -29.59
N ALA A 168 49.58 15.84 -30.67
CA ALA A 168 49.29 17.26 -30.66
C ALA A 168 47.93 17.43 -29.95
N PRO A 169 47.84 18.14 -28.81
CA PRO A 169 46.54 18.53 -28.28
C PRO A 169 45.84 19.34 -29.37
N PRO A 170 44.56 19.05 -29.70
CA PRO A 170 43.85 19.80 -30.71
C PRO A 170 43.86 21.28 -30.29
N PRO A 171 44.05 22.22 -31.23
CA PRO A 171 43.97 23.64 -30.90
C PRO A 171 42.62 23.88 -30.21
N ALA A 172 42.61 24.67 -29.14
CA ALA A 172 41.42 24.97 -28.34
C ALA A 172 40.34 25.80 -29.07
N GLY A 173 40.26 25.65 -30.39
CA GLY A 173 39.32 26.28 -31.31
C GLY A 173 39.03 25.33 -32.46
N HIS A 174 38.31 24.25 -32.16
CA HIS A 174 37.50 23.59 -33.17
C HIS A 174 36.06 23.86 -32.80
N ASP A 175 35.35 24.53 -33.71
CA ASP A 175 33.89 24.50 -33.74
C ASP A 175 33.46 23.07 -33.44
N ARG A 176 32.55 22.92 -32.47
CA ARG A 176 31.89 21.65 -32.21
C ARG A 176 31.45 21.10 -33.57
N PRO A 177 31.66 19.80 -33.86
CA PRO A 177 31.18 19.24 -35.12
C PRO A 177 29.69 19.56 -35.21
N GLU A 178 29.28 20.25 -36.28
CA GLU A 178 27.86 20.51 -36.53
C GLU A 178 27.15 19.16 -36.42
N VAL A 179 26.24 19.10 -35.45
CA VAL A 179 25.41 17.93 -35.23
C VAL A 179 24.55 17.83 -36.49
N LEU A 180 24.85 16.86 -37.35
CA LEU A 180 24.08 16.62 -38.56
C LEU A 180 22.60 16.49 -38.17
N SER A 181 21.74 17.17 -38.91
CA SER A 181 20.31 17.07 -38.68
C SER A 181 19.84 15.64 -38.94
N PHE A 182 18.73 15.24 -38.31
CA PHE A 182 18.13 13.91 -38.48
C PHE A 182 17.82 13.59 -39.96
N GLU A 183 17.50 14.60 -40.78
CA GLU A 183 17.28 14.44 -42.22
C GLU A 183 18.58 14.16 -43.00
N GLU A 184 19.70 14.77 -42.64
CA GLU A 184 21.01 14.51 -43.26
C GLU A 184 21.56 13.13 -42.88
N LEU A 185 21.32 12.70 -41.65
CA LEU A 185 21.63 11.35 -41.18
C LEU A 185 20.81 10.28 -41.92
N MET A 186 19.53 10.56 -42.21
CA MET A 186 18.67 9.68 -43.00
C MET A 186 19.09 9.61 -44.47
N ALA A 187 19.63 10.69 -45.04
CA ALA A 187 20.10 10.73 -46.43
C ALA A 187 21.41 9.96 -46.67
N MET A 188 22.18 9.69 -45.61
CA MET A 188 23.48 8.98 -45.67
C MET A 188 23.39 7.47 -45.41
N VAL A 189 22.19 6.92 -45.16
CA VAL A 189 21.99 5.48 -44.99
C VAL A 189 22.22 4.76 -46.34
N PRO A 190 23.18 3.83 -46.46
CA PRO A 190 23.33 3.04 -47.68
C PRO A 190 22.09 2.17 -47.88
N ALA A 191 21.54 2.19 -49.10
CA ALA A 191 20.37 1.42 -49.48
C ALA A 191 20.51 -0.05 -49.05
N ARG A 192 19.59 -0.47 -48.18
CA ARG A 192 19.53 -1.80 -47.57
C ARG A 192 19.54 -2.88 -48.66
N ALA A 193 20.49 -3.80 -48.57
CA ALA A 193 20.51 -5.02 -49.38
C ALA A 193 19.21 -5.83 -49.14
N GLU A 194 18.68 -6.41 -50.22
CA GLU A 194 17.41 -7.14 -50.24
C GLU A 194 17.33 -8.26 -49.18
N PRO A 195 16.13 -8.52 -48.62
CA PRO A 195 15.96 -9.50 -47.55
C PRO A 195 16.14 -10.94 -48.06
N ALA A 196 16.98 -11.70 -47.37
CA ALA A 196 17.07 -13.15 -47.50
C ALA A 196 15.79 -13.82 -46.96
N PRO A 197 15.39 -15.00 -47.49
CA PRO A 197 14.12 -15.63 -47.16
C PRO A 197 14.07 -16.18 -45.71
N ALA A 198 12.85 -16.19 -45.16
CA ALA A 198 12.50 -16.50 -43.77
C ALA A 198 12.93 -17.90 -43.29
N PRO A 199 13.23 -18.09 -41.99
CA PRO A 199 13.52 -19.40 -41.43
C PRO A 199 12.25 -20.25 -41.31
N ALA A 200 12.43 -21.57 -41.48
CA ALA A 200 11.36 -22.56 -41.53
C ALA A 200 10.64 -22.74 -40.18
N VAL A 201 9.33 -22.99 -40.29
CA VAL A 201 8.39 -23.29 -39.19
C VAL A 201 8.79 -24.60 -38.47
N PRO A 202 8.72 -24.70 -37.13
CA PRO A 202 8.98 -25.95 -36.41
C PRO A 202 7.87 -26.99 -36.69
N PRO A 203 8.17 -28.30 -36.63
CA PRO A 203 7.18 -29.34 -36.95
C PRO A 203 6.08 -29.46 -35.89
N GLU A 204 4.88 -29.77 -36.35
CA GLU A 204 3.66 -30.02 -35.58
C GLU A 204 3.79 -31.26 -34.68
N LEU A 205 3.31 -31.15 -33.44
CA LEU A 205 3.23 -32.26 -32.48
C LEU A 205 2.13 -33.27 -32.90
N PRO A 206 2.33 -34.57 -32.64
CA PRO A 206 1.37 -35.59 -33.03
C PRO A 206 0.05 -35.49 -32.25
N PRO A 207 -1.08 -35.93 -32.85
CA PRO A 207 -2.38 -35.87 -32.20
C PRO A 207 -2.46 -36.84 -31.02
N LEU A 208 -2.99 -36.34 -29.90
CA LEU A 208 -3.36 -37.15 -28.74
C LEU A 208 -4.49 -38.10 -29.15
N ALA A 209 -4.29 -39.39 -28.92
CA ALA A 209 -5.32 -40.41 -29.15
C ALA A 209 -6.50 -40.19 -28.19
N ASP A 210 -7.73 -40.28 -28.73
CA ASP A 210 -8.98 -40.17 -28.00
C ASP A 210 -9.07 -41.20 -26.86
N ALA A 211 -8.68 -40.78 -25.66
CA ALA A 211 -9.05 -41.46 -24.43
C ALA A 211 -10.51 -41.13 -24.13
N GLN A 212 -11.37 -42.16 -24.07
CA GLN A 212 -12.77 -42.04 -23.71
C GLN A 212 -12.92 -41.31 -22.37
N ALA A 213 -13.60 -40.16 -22.41
CA ALA A 213 -13.98 -39.41 -21.23
C ALA A 213 -14.83 -40.29 -20.29
N PRO A 214 -14.52 -40.37 -18.98
CA PRO A 214 -15.44 -40.94 -18.02
C PRO A 214 -16.73 -40.11 -18.02
N LEU A 215 -17.88 -40.79 -18.06
CA LEU A 215 -19.19 -40.19 -17.85
C LEU A 215 -19.20 -39.39 -16.55
N ALA A 216 -19.53 -38.10 -16.66
CA ALA A 216 -19.68 -37.18 -15.54
C ALA A 216 -20.72 -37.72 -14.55
N ALA A 217 -20.24 -38.24 -13.41
CA ALA A 217 -21.05 -38.34 -12.21
C ALA A 217 -21.26 -36.91 -11.68
N GLY A 218 -22.52 -36.53 -11.48
CA GLY A 218 -22.90 -35.19 -11.06
C GLY A 218 -22.18 -34.74 -9.80
N ALA A 219 -21.61 -33.53 -9.83
CA ALA A 219 -21.11 -32.86 -8.65
C ALA A 219 -22.29 -32.58 -7.68
N PRO A 220 -22.12 -32.78 -6.35
CA PRO A 220 -23.13 -32.40 -5.39
C PRO A 220 -23.26 -30.86 -5.37
N SER A 221 -24.48 -30.36 -5.47
CA SER A 221 -24.79 -28.94 -5.23
C SER A 221 -24.55 -28.60 -3.76
N LEU A 222 -23.68 -27.62 -3.52
CA LEU A 222 -23.53 -26.99 -2.21
C LEU A 222 -24.82 -26.22 -1.86
N PRO A 223 -25.34 -26.31 -0.63
CA PRO A 223 -26.45 -25.47 -0.19
C PRO A 223 -25.92 -24.06 0.11
N GLY A 224 -26.36 -23.07 -0.65
CA GLY A 224 -26.06 -21.66 -0.43
C GLY A 224 -26.17 -20.85 -1.71
N SER A 225 -27.39 -20.41 -2.05
CA SER A 225 -27.59 -19.44 -3.13
C SER A 225 -27.19 -18.06 -2.63
N PHE A 226 -26.21 -17.44 -3.28
CA PHE A 226 -25.72 -16.09 -2.97
C PHE A 226 -26.63 -14.98 -3.51
N HIS A 227 -27.76 -15.34 -4.14
CA HIS A 227 -28.65 -14.41 -4.84
C HIS A 227 -29.68 -13.69 -3.96
N SER A 228 -29.57 -13.75 -2.62
CA SER A 228 -30.56 -13.14 -1.71
C SER A 228 -30.04 -11.94 -0.92
N TRP A 229 -28.89 -11.38 -1.27
CA TRP A 229 -28.36 -10.19 -0.61
C TRP A 229 -29.00 -8.95 -1.25
N SER A 230 -30.11 -8.50 -0.64
CA SER A 230 -30.74 -7.21 -0.91
C SER A 230 -30.27 -6.23 0.16
N LEU A 231 -29.81 -5.05 -0.25
CA LEU A 231 -29.60 -3.92 0.66
C LEU A 231 -30.94 -3.58 1.33
N LEU A 232 -30.93 -3.43 2.65
CA LEU A 232 -32.03 -2.80 3.38
C LEU A 232 -31.81 -1.29 3.34
N ASP A 233 -32.89 -0.56 3.09
CA ASP A 233 -32.92 0.89 2.93
C ASP A 233 -32.39 1.64 4.15
N ASP A 234 -31.71 2.74 3.84
CA ASP A 234 -31.03 3.68 4.73
C ASP A 234 -32.06 4.67 5.31
N ASP A 235 -32.62 4.36 6.49
CA ASP A 235 -33.50 5.27 7.24
C ASP A 235 -33.33 5.06 8.76
N ALA A 236 -32.16 5.39 9.32
CA ALA A 236 -32.02 5.59 10.78
C ALA A 236 -30.79 6.39 11.24
N TYR A 237 -30.10 7.17 10.38
CA TYR A 237 -29.03 8.05 10.86
C TYR A 237 -29.57 9.46 11.16
N VAL A 238 -29.74 9.77 12.44
CA VAL A 238 -29.95 11.15 12.93
C VAL A 238 -28.67 11.65 13.56
N ALA A 239 -27.99 12.58 12.88
CA ALA A 239 -26.83 13.28 13.41
C ALA A 239 -27.23 14.22 14.56
N PRO A 240 -26.42 14.36 15.63
CA PRO A 240 -26.70 15.31 16.70
C PRO A 240 -26.54 16.75 16.21
N VAL A 241 -27.60 17.56 16.41
CA VAL A 241 -27.63 19.00 16.12
C VAL A 241 -26.86 19.75 17.22
N ALA A 242 -25.76 20.40 16.85
CA ALA A 242 -25.08 21.36 17.71
C ALA A 242 -25.89 22.68 17.78
N ALA A 243 -26.14 23.14 19.01
CA ALA A 243 -26.82 24.42 19.27
C ALA A 243 -25.95 25.63 18.85
N PRO A 244 -26.55 26.74 18.38
CA PRO A 244 -25.81 27.89 17.88
C PRO A 244 -25.20 28.71 19.02
N ALA A 245 -23.88 28.92 18.97
CA ALA A 245 -23.21 29.96 19.74
C ALA A 245 -23.46 31.32 19.06
N SER A 246 -23.78 32.33 19.88
CA SER A 246 -24.16 33.68 19.47
C SER A 246 -22.97 34.47 18.91
N ALA A 247 -23.21 35.15 17.80
CA ALA A 247 -22.26 36.04 17.14
C ALA A 247 -22.01 37.30 18.00
N GLY A 248 -20.75 37.47 18.42
CA GLY A 248 -20.22 38.75 18.89
C GLY A 248 -19.60 39.52 17.73
N GLU A 249 -20.19 40.65 17.40
CA GLU A 249 -19.76 41.63 16.39
C GLU A 249 -18.33 42.11 16.67
N VAL A 250 -17.41 41.95 15.73
CA VAL A 250 -16.10 42.64 15.76
C VAL A 250 -15.92 43.39 14.44
N ALA A 251 -15.96 44.71 14.56
CA ALA A 251 -15.84 45.68 13.49
C ALA A 251 -14.46 45.64 12.82
N GLN A 252 -14.45 45.75 11.50
CA GLN A 252 -13.26 46.00 10.67
C GLN A 252 -12.70 47.40 10.94
N ALA A 253 -11.38 47.50 11.11
CA ALA A 253 -10.63 48.75 11.05
C ALA A 253 -9.33 48.55 10.22
N PRO A 254 -8.82 49.60 9.55
CA PRO A 254 -8.04 49.48 8.33
C PRO A 254 -6.54 49.32 8.58
N ALA A 255 -5.88 48.69 7.60
CA ALA A 255 -4.44 48.64 7.46
C ALA A 255 -3.93 49.99 6.91
N ASP A 256 -3.02 50.62 7.64
CA ASP A 256 -2.16 51.67 7.09
C ASP A 256 -0.78 51.66 7.75
N ALA A 257 0.22 51.80 6.89
CA ALA A 257 1.58 52.27 7.12
C ALA A 257 2.56 51.40 7.94
N ALA A 258 3.37 50.62 7.23
CA ALA A 258 4.81 50.60 7.44
C ALA A 258 5.52 50.24 6.12
N ASP A 259 5.65 51.24 5.26
CA ASP A 259 6.60 51.24 4.16
C ASP A 259 8.00 51.54 4.74
N ALA A 260 9.00 50.74 4.36
CA ALA A 260 10.39 51.14 4.09
C ALA A 260 11.38 49.97 4.32
N ILE A 261 11.41 49.01 3.39
CA ILE A 261 12.70 48.45 2.95
C ILE A 261 12.71 48.50 1.43
N ASP A 262 13.53 49.41 0.92
CA ASP A 262 13.87 49.57 -0.49
C ASP A 262 14.62 48.32 -0.99
N THR A 263 13.94 47.51 -1.80
CA THR A 263 14.52 46.36 -2.53
C THR A 263 14.58 46.63 -4.04
N GLY A 264 14.63 47.90 -4.46
CA GLY A 264 14.71 48.34 -5.85
C GLY A 264 16.01 48.01 -6.61
N GLY A 265 16.74 46.97 -6.19
CA GLY A 265 18.01 46.56 -6.81
C GLY A 265 18.20 45.05 -6.96
N PHE A 266 17.21 44.22 -6.61
CA PHE A 266 17.31 42.76 -6.80
C PHE A 266 16.44 42.32 -7.97
N SER A 267 17.04 42.36 -9.16
CA SER A 267 16.56 41.59 -10.31
C SER A 267 16.85 40.12 -10.02
N LEU A 268 15.81 39.38 -9.63
CA LEU A 268 15.82 37.92 -9.75
C LEU A 268 15.82 37.60 -11.25
N VAL A 269 17.00 37.41 -11.81
CA VAL A 269 17.13 36.49 -12.94
C VAL A 269 16.58 35.18 -12.40
N ALA A 270 15.45 34.72 -12.96
CA ALA A 270 14.97 33.37 -12.73
C ALA A 270 16.17 32.47 -13.06
N LEU A 271 16.78 31.90 -12.02
CA LEU A 271 17.51 30.66 -12.21
C LEU A 271 16.45 29.76 -12.80
N GLU A 272 16.61 29.43 -14.08
CA GLU A 272 16.02 28.25 -14.67
C GLU A 272 16.49 27.11 -13.75
N SER A 273 15.74 26.86 -12.67
CA SER A 273 15.65 25.53 -12.10
C SER A 273 15.35 24.68 -13.31
N ASP A 274 16.17 23.69 -13.59
CA ASP A 274 15.79 22.59 -14.47
C ASP A 274 14.39 22.16 -14.03
N ALA A 275 13.37 22.69 -14.69
CA ALA A 275 12.00 22.38 -14.38
C ALA A 275 11.85 20.99 -14.96
N GLU A 276 12.18 19.98 -14.14
CA GLU A 276 11.82 18.60 -14.38
C GLU A 276 10.39 18.61 -14.88
N ALA A 277 10.22 18.22 -16.14
CA ALA A 277 9.00 18.45 -16.90
C ALA A 277 7.83 17.91 -16.08
N ALA A 278 7.00 18.81 -15.56
CA ALA A 278 5.97 18.43 -14.61
C ALA A 278 5.08 17.33 -15.21
N ALA A 279 4.84 16.26 -14.45
CA ALA A 279 4.21 15.07 -14.99
C ALA A 279 2.85 15.42 -15.58
N GLN A 280 2.66 15.05 -16.85
CA GLN A 280 1.40 15.24 -17.58
C GLN A 280 0.56 13.96 -17.62
N GLY A 281 1.17 12.82 -17.31
CA GLY A 281 0.51 11.52 -17.23
C GLY A 281 1.06 10.71 -16.06
N ALA A 282 0.36 9.63 -15.70
CA ALA A 282 0.70 8.77 -14.58
C ALA A 282 0.27 7.32 -14.83
N VAL A 283 0.89 6.39 -14.11
CA VAL A 283 0.39 5.02 -13.98
C VAL A 283 -0.46 4.94 -12.71
N LEU A 284 -1.71 4.53 -12.80
CA LEU A 284 -2.58 4.29 -11.66
C LEU A 284 -2.76 2.78 -11.43
N LEU A 285 -2.37 2.31 -10.26
CA LEU A 285 -2.58 0.96 -9.78
C LEU A 285 -3.77 0.95 -8.83
N LEU A 286 -4.83 0.23 -9.21
CA LEU A 286 -6.02 0.00 -8.38
C LEU A 286 -5.92 -1.39 -7.75
N ALA A 287 -6.07 -1.51 -6.44
CA ALA A 287 -5.94 -2.78 -5.73
C ALA A 287 -6.79 -2.85 -4.44
N GLY A 288 -6.95 -4.05 -3.90
CA GLY A 288 -7.65 -4.29 -2.62
C GLY A 288 -7.20 -5.58 -1.94
N ILE A 289 -8.09 -6.55 -1.76
CA ILE A 289 -7.75 -7.84 -1.13
C ILE A 289 -6.71 -8.58 -1.99
N GLY A 290 -5.58 -8.93 -1.37
CA GLY A 290 -4.41 -9.49 -2.08
C GLY A 290 -3.58 -8.45 -2.85
N GLY A 291 -4.04 -7.19 -2.88
CA GLY A 291 -3.40 -6.05 -3.52
C GLY A 291 -1.97 -5.76 -3.08
N PRO A 292 -1.61 -5.80 -1.78
CA PRO A 292 -0.25 -5.48 -1.35
C PRO A 292 0.82 -6.37 -2.01
N ASP A 293 0.54 -7.66 -2.20
CA ASP A 293 1.47 -8.56 -2.89
C ASP A 293 1.52 -8.29 -4.40
N ALA A 294 0.36 -8.04 -5.03
CA ALA A 294 0.30 -7.70 -6.44
C ALA A 294 1.08 -6.41 -6.76
N VAL A 295 0.89 -5.36 -5.95
CA VAL A 295 1.62 -4.08 -6.06
C VAL A 295 3.11 -4.32 -5.81
N ARG A 296 3.49 -5.06 -4.77
CA ARG A 296 4.89 -5.43 -4.48
C ARG A 296 5.58 -6.05 -5.68
N ARG A 297 4.93 -7.02 -6.33
CA ARG A 297 5.45 -7.73 -7.50
C ARG A 297 5.60 -6.81 -8.71
N LEU A 298 4.58 -5.99 -8.99
CA LEU A 298 4.63 -5.03 -10.09
C LEU A 298 5.76 -4.00 -9.88
N LEU A 299 5.81 -3.36 -8.71
CA LEU A 299 6.81 -2.33 -8.40
C LEU A 299 8.24 -2.88 -8.41
N SER A 300 8.45 -4.13 -7.98
CA SER A 300 9.76 -4.78 -8.03
C SER A 300 10.28 -5.08 -9.45
N ALA A 301 9.39 -5.02 -10.44
CA ALA A 301 9.72 -5.25 -11.85
C ALA A 301 9.88 -3.95 -12.66
N LEU A 302 9.67 -2.78 -12.04
CA LEU A 302 9.93 -1.49 -12.68
C LEU A 302 11.41 -1.10 -12.58
N PRO A 303 11.99 -0.50 -13.64
CA PRO A 303 13.39 -0.05 -13.64
C PRO A 303 13.59 1.23 -12.82
N GLU A 304 14.84 1.54 -12.48
CA GLU A 304 15.21 2.71 -11.67
C GLU A 304 14.95 4.06 -12.36
N ASP A 305 14.96 4.08 -13.69
CA ASP A 305 14.81 5.26 -14.54
C ASP A 305 13.38 5.41 -15.10
N PHE A 306 12.40 4.70 -14.53
CA PHE A 306 11.02 4.72 -14.99
C PHE A 306 10.45 6.16 -14.97
N PRO A 307 10.00 6.72 -16.11
CA PRO A 307 9.84 8.16 -16.25
C PRO A 307 8.51 8.71 -15.70
N LEU A 308 7.49 7.86 -15.52
CA LEU A 308 6.16 8.29 -15.08
C LEU A 308 5.98 8.16 -13.56
N PRO A 309 5.22 9.06 -12.92
CA PRO A 309 4.77 8.83 -11.55
C PRO A 309 3.83 7.62 -11.49
N VAL A 310 4.00 6.79 -10.46
CA VAL A 310 3.14 5.63 -10.19
C VAL A 310 2.27 5.94 -8.98
N LEU A 311 0.96 5.88 -9.15
CA LEU A 311 -0.04 6.12 -8.13
C LEU A 311 -0.62 4.79 -7.67
N VAL A 312 -0.63 4.52 -6.37
CA VAL A 312 -1.20 3.32 -5.78
C VAL A 312 -2.42 3.69 -4.98
N GLN A 313 -3.59 3.26 -5.44
CA GLN A 313 -4.86 3.45 -4.76
C GLN A 313 -5.40 2.10 -4.29
N MET A 314 -5.50 1.95 -2.98
CA MET A 314 -6.02 0.76 -2.32
C MET A 314 -6.72 1.18 -1.04
N ARG A 315 -7.96 0.72 -0.84
CA ARG A 315 -8.71 1.03 0.38
C ARG A 315 -8.09 0.32 1.58
N LEU A 316 -7.69 1.08 2.59
CA LEU A 316 -7.08 0.57 3.81
C LEU A 316 -7.72 1.26 5.03
N ASP A 317 -8.49 0.53 5.84
CA ASP A 317 -9.07 1.11 7.06
C ASP A 317 -7.98 1.48 8.09
N GLY A 318 -8.21 2.51 8.90
CA GLY A 318 -7.45 2.73 10.14
C GLY A 318 -5.98 3.14 9.98
N GLY A 319 -5.65 3.97 8.97
CA GLY A 319 -4.33 4.63 8.90
C GLY A 319 -3.17 3.72 8.48
N ARG A 320 -3.45 2.57 7.86
CA ARG A 320 -2.43 1.57 7.46
C ARG A 320 -1.56 1.98 6.26
N TYR A 321 -1.79 3.13 5.64
CA TYR A 321 -1.04 3.62 4.49
C TYR A 321 0.47 3.78 4.78
N ALA A 322 0.85 4.24 5.97
CA ALA A 322 2.26 4.36 6.35
C ALA A 322 2.98 3.00 6.41
N ASN A 323 2.26 1.93 6.79
CA ASN A 323 2.81 0.58 6.76
C ASN A 323 2.95 0.06 5.33
N LEU A 324 1.99 0.36 4.46
CA LEU A 324 2.10 0.02 3.04
C LEU A 324 3.32 0.70 2.41
N VAL A 325 3.51 2.00 2.64
CA VAL A 325 4.70 2.75 2.18
C VAL A 325 5.96 2.01 2.63
N LYS A 326 6.12 1.75 3.94
CA LYS A 326 7.28 1.01 4.48
C LYS A 326 7.48 -0.36 3.83
N GLN A 327 6.40 -1.08 3.52
CA GLN A 327 6.47 -2.39 2.86
C GLN A 327 6.91 -2.28 1.41
N MET A 328 6.36 -1.31 0.66
CA MET A 328 6.70 -1.08 -0.74
C MET A 328 8.12 -0.50 -0.90
N SER A 329 8.55 0.42 -0.03
CA SER A 329 9.91 0.98 -0.05
C SER A 329 11.01 -0.07 0.14
N ARG A 330 10.70 -1.25 0.68
CA ARG A 330 11.68 -2.35 0.83
C ARG A 330 11.91 -3.13 -0.45
N VAL A 331 10.99 -3.06 -1.41
CA VAL A 331 11.01 -3.87 -2.63
C VAL A 331 11.09 -3.05 -3.92
N ALA A 332 10.57 -1.82 -3.90
CA ALA A 332 10.56 -0.94 -5.05
C ALA A 332 11.94 -0.31 -5.21
N VAL A 333 12.40 -0.21 -6.47
CA VAL A 333 13.61 0.52 -6.80
C VAL A 333 13.36 2.03 -6.77
N LEU A 334 12.18 2.45 -7.24
CA LEU A 334 11.72 3.83 -7.20
C LEU A 334 11.39 4.26 -5.76
N PRO A 335 11.65 5.52 -5.37
CA PRO A 335 11.22 6.06 -4.08
C PRO A 335 9.71 5.92 -3.89
N VAL A 336 9.30 5.44 -2.72
CA VAL A 336 7.89 5.31 -2.36
C VAL A 336 7.55 6.27 -1.24
N ALA A 337 6.54 7.11 -1.47
CA ALA A 337 6.06 8.10 -0.52
C ALA A 337 4.54 8.06 -0.37
N LEU A 338 4.04 8.70 0.68
CA LEU A 338 2.62 8.98 0.84
C LEU A 338 2.27 10.22 0.01
N ALA A 339 1.11 10.25 -0.64
CA ALA A 339 0.65 11.42 -1.35
C ALA A 339 0.24 12.53 -0.38
N GLU A 340 0.84 13.73 -0.51
CA GLU A 340 0.52 14.90 0.31
C GLU A 340 -0.19 15.97 -0.55
N ALA A 341 -1.32 16.50 -0.07
CA ALA A 341 -2.07 17.52 -0.80
C ALA A 341 -1.21 18.76 -1.12
N GLY A 342 -1.28 19.23 -2.36
CA GLY A 342 -0.48 20.36 -2.89
C GLY A 342 0.88 19.96 -3.47
N GLN A 343 1.39 18.77 -3.15
CA GLN A 343 2.63 18.24 -3.72
C GLN A 343 2.46 17.97 -5.23
N ALA A 344 3.51 18.24 -6.00
CA ALA A 344 3.55 17.93 -7.43
C ALA A 344 3.77 16.43 -7.66
N LEU A 345 3.17 15.89 -8.72
CA LEU A 345 3.48 14.54 -9.17
C LEU A 345 4.77 14.58 -9.97
N GLU A 346 5.81 13.98 -9.43
CA GLU A 346 7.13 13.88 -10.05
C GLU A 346 7.35 12.48 -10.63
N GLY A 347 7.88 12.43 -11.86
CA GLY A 347 8.30 11.18 -12.50
C GLY A 347 9.32 10.41 -11.66
N GLY A 348 9.42 9.10 -11.86
CA GLY A 348 10.35 8.25 -11.10
C GLY A 348 9.97 8.03 -9.64
N ASN A 349 8.77 8.43 -9.21
CA ASN A 349 8.30 8.24 -7.83
C ASN A 349 7.02 7.40 -7.79
N VAL A 350 6.88 6.64 -6.70
CA VAL A 350 5.66 5.90 -6.36
C VAL A 350 4.95 6.60 -5.21
N TYR A 351 3.67 6.90 -5.38
CA TYR A 351 2.84 7.58 -4.41
C TYR A 351 1.69 6.69 -3.96
N VAL A 352 1.58 6.47 -2.65
CA VAL A 352 0.42 5.81 -2.05
C VAL A 352 -0.65 6.85 -1.78
N LEU A 353 -1.81 6.69 -2.41
CA LEU A 353 -2.96 7.59 -2.25
C LEU A 353 -3.78 7.19 -1.03
N GLN A 354 -4.04 8.17 -0.18
CA GLN A 354 -4.91 8.03 0.98
C GLN A 354 -6.36 8.32 0.59
N ASP A 355 -7.30 7.87 1.39
CA ASP A 355 -8.70 8.28 1.25
C ASP A 355 -8.81 9.80 1.39
N GLY A 356 -9.53 10.45 0.47
CA GLY A 356 -9.69 11.91 0.45
C GLY A 356 -8.60 12.67 -0.31
N VAL A 357 -7.56 12.00 -0.81
CA VAL A 357 -6.53 12.62 -1.65
C VAL A 357 -6.73 12.25 -3.12
N GLY A 358 -7.00 13.26 -3.95
CA GLY A 358 -7.18 13.14 -5.39
C GLY A 358 -6.00 13.73 -6.17
N VAL A 359 -6.17 13.84 -7.49
CA VAL A 359 -5.21 14.47 -8.39
C VAL A 359 -5.92 15.57 -9.19
N ALA A 360 -5.27 16.71 -9.36
CA ALA A 360 -5.73 17.82 -10.16
C ALA A 360 -4.67 18.25 -11.18
N SER A 361 -5.14 18.61 -12.38
CA SER A 361 -4.29 19.20 -13.42
C SER A 361 -4.21 20.72 -13.25
N GLN A 362 -2.99 21.27 -13.25
CA GLN A 362 -2.73 22.71 -13.17
C GLN A 362 -1.79 23.15 -14.32
N ALA A 363 -1.64 24.47 -14.51
CA ALA A 363 -0.84 25.08 -15.58
C ALA A 363 0.66 24.69 -15.57
N GLY A 364 1.11 23.94 -14.57
CA GLY A 364 2.45 23.38 -14.46
C GLY A 364 2.45 21.90 -14.05
N GLY A 365 1.52 21.09 -14.59
CA GLY A 365 1.48 19.63 -14.40
C GLY A 365 0.47 19.14 -13.36
N LEU A 366 0.54 17.86 -13.02
CA LEU A 366 -0.34 17.21 -12.05
C LEU A 366 0.10 17.51 -10.60
N ARG A 367 -0.87 17.73 -9.71
CA ARG A 367 -0.65 17.87 -8.26
C ARG A 367 -1.68 17.06 -7.48
N PHE A 368 -1.31 16.65 -6.26
CA PHE A 368 -2.27 16.08 -5.32
C PHE A 368 -3.20 17.17 -4.80
N ALA A 369 -4.48 16.83 -4.63
CA ALA A 369 -5.51 17.73 -4.14
C ALA A 369 -6.21 17.13 -2.92
N ASP A 370 -6.59 17.99 -1.97
CA ASP A 370 -7.41 17.64 -0.80
C ASP A 370 -8.89 17.58 -1.21
N ASP A 371 -9.20 16.61 -2.07
CA ASP A 371 -10.52 16.34 -2.60
C ASP A 371 -10.65 14.85 -2.92
N THR A 372 -11.85 14.32 -2.79
CA THR A 372 -12.26 12.99 -3.26
C THR A 372 -12.39 12.89 -4.78
N ALA A 373 -11.96 13.93 -5.52
CA ALA A 373 -12.05 13.98 -6.95
C ALA A 373 -11.39 12.74 -7.61
N PRO A 374 -12.07 12.11 -8.58
CA PRO A 374 -11.58 10.89 -9.21
C PRO A 374 -10.29 11.13 -10.00
N VAL A 375 -9.24 10.40 -9.63
CA VAL A 375 -7.88 10.52 -10.19
C VAL A 375 -7.87 10.39 -11.72
N LEU A 376 -8.60 9.41 -12.28
CA LEU A 376 -8.61 9.14 -13.73
C LEU A 376 -9.03 10.34 -14.59
N GLN A 377 -9.84 11.26 -14.04
CA GLN A 377 -10.34 12.41 -14.80
C GLN A 377 -9.27 13.48 -15.00
N ALA A 378 -8.29 13.57 -14.10
CA ALA A 378 -7.21 14.54 -14.18
C ALA A 378 -6.06 14.10 -15.11
N LEU A 379 -5.95 12.79 -15.40
CA LEU A 379 -4.85 12.22 -16.15
C LEU A 379 -5.01 12.40 -17.67
N ALA A 380 -3.93 12.82 -18.35
CA ALA A 380 -3.88 12.82 -19.81
C ALA A 380 -3.83 11.38 -20.33
N VAL A 381 -4.85 10.98 -21.09
CA VAL A 381 -5.06 9.58 -21.50
C VAL A 381 -3.91 9.02 -22.32
N GLU A 382 -3.30 9.83 -23.18
CA GLU A 382 -2.23 9.43 -24.10
C GLU A 382 -0.91 9.08 -23.38
N ARG A 383 -0.75 9.55 -22.14
CA ARG A 383 0.45 9.40 -21.32
C ARG A 383 0.20 8.66 -20.02
N SER A 384 -0.98 8.06 -19.88
CA SER A 384 -1.40 7.46 -18.63
C SER A 384 -1.88 6.03 -18.83
N ALA A 385 -1.74 5.26 -17.78
CA ALA A 385 -2.06 3.84 -17.74
C ALA A 385 -2.86 3.53 -16.48
N VAL A 386 -3.83 2.64 -16.56
CA VAL A 386 -4.57 2.10 -15.41
C VAL A 386 -4.38 0.60 -15.35
N VAL A 387 -3.97 0.09 -14.20
CA VAL A 387 -3.82 -1.35 -13.96
C VAL A 387 -4.71 -1.75 -12.80
N MET A 388 -5.65 -2.67 -13.05
CA MET A 388 -6.48 -3.26 -12.01
C MET A 388 -5.86 -4.57 -11.52
N LEU A 389 -5.42 -4.55 -10.27
CA LEU A 389 -4.80 -5.68 -9.58
C LEU A 389 -5.82 -6.42 -8.70
N SER A 390 -5.37 -7.47 -8.02
CA SER A 390 -6.18 -8.27 -7.10
C SER A 390 -6.96 -7.39 -6.11
N GLY A 391 -8.27 -7.59 -6.09
CA GLY A 391 -9.20 -6.90 -5.20
C GLY A 391 -9.45 -5.43 -5.54
N ALA A 392 -9.08 -4.97 -6.73
CA ALA A 392 -9.53 -3.66 -7.20
C ALA A 392 -11.05 -3.55 -7.18
N ASP A 393 -11.58 -2.38 -6.79
CA ASP A 393 -13.02 -2.15 -6.65
C ASP A 393 -13.72 -2.28 -8.02
N PRO A 394 -14.66 -3.25 -8.19
CA PRO A 394 -15.38 -3.44 -9.45
C PRO A 394 -16.18 -2.22 -9.91
N SER A 395 -16.57 -1.33 -8.98
CA SER A 395 -17.29 -0.10 -9.32
C SER A 395 -16.46 0.88 -10.16
N LEU A 396 -15.13 0.74 -10.17
CA LEU A 396 -14.21 1.55 -10.97
C LEU A 396 -13.99 1.01 -12.40
N VAL A 397 -14.50 -0.18 -12.72
CA VAL A 397 -14.32 -0.80 -14.05
C VAL A 397 -14.93 0.05 -15.17
N PRO A 398 -16.15 0.62 -15.04
CA PRO A 398 -16.71 1.49 -16.07
C PRO A 398 -15.82 2.71 -16.36
N ASP A 399 -15.24 3.32 -15.33
CA ASP A 399 -14.36 4.48 -15.49
C ASP A 399 -13.04 4.10 -16.16
N ALA A 400 -12.48 2.93 -15.83
CA ALA A 400 -11.30 2.40 -16.50
C ALA A 400 -11.57 2.10 -17.99
N LEU A 401 -12.71 1.48 -18.32
CA LEU A 401 -13.09 1.23 -19.71
C LEU A 401 -13.32 2.54 -20.47
N ALA A 402 -14.01 3.52 -19.88
CA ALA A 402 -14.20 4.83 -20.49
C ALA A 402 -12.87 5.58 -20.67
N PHE A 403 -11.91 5.39 -19.77
CA PHE A 403 -10.54 5.89 -19.94
C PHE A 403 -9.83 5.21 -21.13
N ALA A 404 -10.02 3.90 -21.32
CA ALA A 404 -9.47 3.17 -22.46
C ALA A 404 -10.09 3.60 -23.81
N GLU A 405 -11.40 3.84 -23.85
CA GLU A 405 -12.11 4.32 -25.05
C GLU A 405 -11.59 5.69 -25.53
N ARG A 406 -11.08 6.52 -24.61
CA ARG A 406 -10.45 7.80 -24.94
C ARG A 406 -8.99 7.66 -25.41
N GLY A 407 -8.45 6.45 -25.47
CA GLY A 407 -7.08 6.16 -25.91
C GLY A 407 -6.09 5.86 -24.78
N GLY A 408 -6.56 5.83 -23.53
CA GLY A 408 -5.75 5.42 -22.40
C GLY A 408 -5.40 3.93 -22.41
N TRP A 409 -4.30 3.55 -21.78
CA TRP A 409 -3.95 2.13 -21.65
C TRP A 409 -4.53 1.54 -20.38
N VAL A 410 -5.15 0.37 -20.49
CA VAL A 410 -5.77 -0.32 -19.36
C VAL A 410 -5.44 -1.80 -19.42
N ALA A 411 -5.13 -2.40 -18.26
CA ALA A 411 -4.84 -3.82 -18.15
C ALA A 411 -5.28 -4.41 -16.80
N GLY A 412 -5.51 -5.72 -16.76
CA GLY A 412 -5.91 -6.45 -15.56
C GLY A 412 -4.90 -7.50 -15.12
N GLN A 413 -4.78 -7.73 -13.80
CA GLN A 413 -4.02 -8.87 -13.28
C GLN A 413 -4.71 -10.20 -13.59
N SER A 414 -3.94 -11.18 -14.05
CA SER A 414 -4.38 -12.57 -14.17
C SER A 414 -3.30 -13.55 -13.70
N GLY A 415 -3.69 -14.82 -13.53
CA GLY A 415 -2.78 -15.89 -13.11
C GLY A 415 -2.53 -15.97 -11.61
N ASP A 416 -1.45 -16.66 -11.24
CA ASP A 416 -1.13 -16.99 -9.85
C ASP A 416 -0.89 -15.74 -8.98
N GLY A 417 -1.56 -15.69 -7.82
CA GLY A 417 -1.52 -14.57 -6.88
C GLY A 417 -2.57 -13.49 -7.14
N CYS A 418 -3.50 -13.69 -8.09
CA CYS A 418 -4.72 -12.89 -8.19
C CYS A 418 -5.81 -13.53 -7.29
N TYR A 419 -5.94 -13.03 -6.07
CA TYR A 419 -6.84 -13.59 -5.06
C TYR A 419 -8.30 -13.19 -5.27
N ASP A 420 -8.50 -11.97 -5.75
CA ASP A 420 -9.81 -11.44 -6.11
C ASP A 420 -9.73 -10.85 -7.54
N PRO A 421 -10.15 -11.61 -8.56
CA PRO A 421 -10.00 -11.24 -9.95
C PRO A 421 -11.18 -10.44 -10.50
N GLU A 422 -12.18 -10.06 -9.72
CA GLU A 422 -13.46 -9.57 -10.24
C GLU A 422 -13.29 -8.40 -11.23
N ALA A 423 -12.68 -7.30 -10.79
CA ALA A 423 -12.45 -6.13 -11.65
C ALA A 423 -11.46 -6.43 -12.80
N ALA A 424 -10.35 -7.11 -12.50
CA ALA A 424 -9.32 -7.42 -13.48
C ALA A 424 -9.81 -8.35 -14.61
N SER A 425 -10.67 -9.31 -14.29
CA SER A 425 -11.27 -10.24 -15.25
C SER A 425 -12.26 -9.56 -16.18
N GLN A 426 -12.98 -8.52 -15.72
CA GLN A 426 -13.87 -7.75 -16.58
C GLN A 426 -13.08 -6.99 -17.66
N LEU A 427 -11.91 -6.44 -17.34
CA LEU A 427 -11.03 -5.83 -18.34
C LEU A 427 -10.58 -6.86 -19.39
N ALA A 428 -10.20 -8.07 -18.95
CA ALA A 428 -9.81 -9.14 -19.85
C ALA A 428 -10.97 -9.58 -20.77
N VAL A 429 -12.19 -9.69 -20.23
CA VAL A 429 -13.40 -10.00 -21.01
C VAL A 429 -13.73 -8.90 -22.02
N ALA A 430 -13.46 -7.64 -21.67
CA ALA A 430 -13.58 -6.50 -22.58
C ALA A 430 -12.46 -6.43 -23.64
N GLY A 431 -11.52 -7.38 -23.64
CA GLY A 431 -10.45 -7.50 -24.63
C GLY A 431 -9.18 -6.70 -24.31
N HIS A 432 -9.05 -6.18 -23.09
CA HIS A 432 -7.83 -5.52 -22.65
C HIS A 432 -6.75 -6.52 -22.21
N PRO A 433 -5.45 -6.15 -22.28
CA PRO A 433 -4.36 -6.99 -21.82
C PRO A 433 -4.56 -7.49 -20.40
N ALA A 434 -4.20 -8.75 -20.15
CA ALA A 434 -4.20 -9.32 -18.81
C ALA A 434 -3.04 -10.29 -18.61
N GLY A 435 -2.40 -10.22 -17.45
CA GLY A 435 -1.26 -11.08 -17.13
C GLY A 435 -0.78 -10.93 -15.69
N PRO A 436 0.29 -11.64 -15.31
CA PRO A 436 0.88 -11.51 -13.99
C PRO A 436 1.49 -10.11 -13.79
N PRO A 437 1.66 -9.63 -12.55
CA PRO A 437 2.17 -8.28 -12.26
C PRO A 437 3.49 -7.94 -12.97
N GLU A 438 4.39 -8.90 -13.12
CA GLU A 438 5.69 -8.73 -13.78
C GLU A 438 5.54 -8.51 -15.30
N TYR A 439 4.57 -9.17 -15.93
CA TYR A 439 4.24 -8.94 -17.34
C TYR A 439 3.66 -7.54 -17.54
N LEU A 440 2.75 -7.12 -16.66
CA LEU A 440 2.13 -5.80 -16.72
C LEU A 440 3.16 -4.68 -16.52
N ALA A 441 4.13 -4.88 -15.63
CA ALA A 441 5.27 -3.96 -15.49
C ALA A 441 6.08 -3.84 -16.78
N GLY A 442 6.34 -4.95 -17.47
CA GLY A 442 7.03 -4.95 -18.77
C GLY A 442 6.29 -4.18 -19.85
N GLU A 443 4.96 -4.32 -19.94
CA GLU A 443 4.12 -3.54 -20.86
C GLU A 443 4.17 -2.04 -20.53
N LEU A 444 4.09 -1.68 -19.24
CA LEU A 444 4.21 -0.29 -18.80
C LEU A 444 5.55 0.31 -19.22
N VAL A 445 6.65 -0.40 -19.01
CA VAL A 445 7.99 0.02 -19.43
C VAL A 445 8.04 0.26 -20.93
N GLN A 446 7.63 -0.71 -21.75
CA GLN A 446 7.67 -0.57 -23.21
C GLN A 446 6.93 0.66 -23.73
N ARG A 447 5.80 1.02 -23.08
CA ARG A 447 4.98 2.18 -23.44
C ARG A 447 5.51 3.51 -22.89
N SER A 448 6.36 3.47 -21.87
CA SER A 448 6.88 4.68 -21.23
C SER A 448 8.09 5.25 -21.99
N TYR A 449 8.77 4.42 -22.79
CA TYR A 449 9.95 4.79 -23.58
C TYR A 449 9.72 4.80 -25.10
N GLY A 450 8.55 4.36 -25.57
CA GLY A 450 8.17 4.33 -26.99
C GLY A 450 7.14 5.39 -27.31
#